data_AF-A0A918KYY8-F1
#
_entry.id   AF-A0A918KYY8-F1
#
_cell.length_a   1.000
_cell.length_b   1.000
_cell.length_c   1.000
_cell.angle_alpha   90.00
_cell.angle_beta   90.00
_cell.angle_gamma   90.00
#
_symmetry.space_group_name_H-M   'P 1'
#
loop_
_entity.id
_entity.type
_entity.pdbx_description
1 polymer ?
#
loop_
_entity_poly.entity_id
_entity_poly.type
_entity_poly.pdbx_seq_one_letter_code
_entity_poly.pdbx_strand_id
1 'polypeptide(L)'
;MRLTSGLRADEARDFRLEVTTELCRAPGDTVLTCLRDLDGPLEARIGIAPDVALLVQHGTVVGWSLTDPVRYLTTAFAAPDPAPPAPATRLLLTESLDLITTPLLDEVKDRAPTALDRLRALDQALRTQREDHHRADALLSLIGSLVEDYANG
;
A
#
# COMPACT_ATOMS: atom_id res chain seq x y z
N MET A 1 -21.44 -17.68 30.36
CA MET A 1 -22.24 -16.60 29.75
C MET A 1 -21.51 -16.14 28.50
N ARG A 2 -21.94 -16.57 27.31
CA ARG A 2 -21.33 -16.15 26.03
C ARG A 2 -22.04 -14.89 25.58
N LEU A 3 -21.34 -13.76 25.50
CA LEU A 3 -21.85 -12.59 24.79
C LEU A 3 -21.82 -12.94 23.29
N THR A 4 -22.99 -13.17 22.71
CA THR A 4 -23.17 -13.12 21.25
C THR A 4 -23.14 -11.66 20.82
N SER A 5 -21.93 -11.07 20.85
CA SER A 5 -21.64 -9.76 20.28
C SER A 5 -21.05 -9.98 18.89
N GLY A 6 -21.89 -9.86 17.87
CA GLY A 6 -21.46 -9.85 16.47
C GLY A 6 -22.13 -8.70 15.75
N LEU A 7 -21.38 -8.00 14.91
CA LEU A 7 -21.95 -7.06 13.94
C LEU A 7 -22.87 -7.86 13.00
N ARG A 8 -24.15 -7.53 12.99
CA ARG A 8 -25.14 -8.12 12.08
C ARG A 8 -25.58 -7.03 11.12
N ALA A 9 -25.38 -7.27 9.83
CA ALA A 9 -25.95 -6.40 8.81
C ALA A 9 -27.47 -6.45 8.93
N ASP A 10 -28.09 -5.26 8.96
CA ASP A 10 -29.56 -5.13 8.94
C ASP A 10 -30.13 -5.64 7.60
N GLU A 11 -29.38 -5.41 6.52
CA GLU A 11 -29.65 -5.92 5.18
C GLU A 11 -28.34 -6.40 4.53
N ALA A 12 -28.37 -7.59 3.91
CA ALA A 12 -27.25 -8.10 3.13
C ALA A 12 -27.43 -7.67 1.66
N ARG A 13 -26.62 -6.72 1.21
CA ARG A 13 -26.60 -6.22 -0.16
C ARG A 13 -25.18 -5.96 -0.63
N ASP A 14 -25.01 -5.98 -1.94
CA ASP A 14 -23.74 -5.56 -2.54
C ASP A 14 -23.48 -4.09 -2.22
N PHE A 15 -22.25 -3.78 -1.86
CA PHE A 15 -21.78 -2.43 -1.66
C PHE A 15 -20.49 -2.24 -2.46
N ARG A 16 -20.24 -1.00 -2.87
CA ARG A 16 -18.98 -0.62 -3.50
C ARG A 16 -18.19 0.21 -2.52
N LEU A 17 -16.90 -0.08 -2.45
CA LEU A 17 -15.95 0.83 -1.84
C LEU A 17 -15.62 1.88 -2.89
N GLU A 18 -15.98 3.11 -2.58
CA GLU A 18 -15.64 4.26 -3.39
C GLU A 18 -14.12 4.50 -3.33
N VAL A 19 -13.59 5.10 -4.38
CA VAL A 19 -12.15 5.37 -4.48
C VAL A 19 -11.73 6.31 -3.35
N THR A 20 -10.69 5.92 -2.61
CA THR A 20 -10.08 6.73 -1.55
C THR A 20 -9.21 7.82 -2.17
N THR A 21 -9.21 9.02 -1.60
CA THR A 21 -8.46 10.17 -2.09
C THR A 21 -7.14 10.39 -1.36
N GLU A 22 -6.98 9.82 -0.17
CA GLU A 22 -5.82 10.01 0.69
C GLU A 22 -5.16 8.68 1.04
N LEU A 23 -3.83 8.65 1.00
CA LEU A 23 -3.01 7.57 1.52
C LEU A 23 -2.19 8.08 2.71
N CYS A 24 -2.52 7.62 3.91
CA CYS A 24 -1.79 7.86 5.14
C CYS A 24 -0.86 6.68 5.45
N ARG A 25 0.34 6.99 5.90
CA ARG A 25 1.40 6.02 6.20
C ARG A 25 1.82 6.13 7.65
N ALA A 26 1.80 5.02 8.38
CA ALA A 26 2.43 4.96 9.70
C ALA A 26 3.97 4.95 9.56
N PRO A 27 4.73 5.34 10.59
CA PRO A 27 6.19 5.25 10.56
C PRO A 27 6.69 3.86 10.14
N GLY A 28 7.65 3.85 9.21
CA GLY A 28 8.21 2.62 8.63
C GLY A 28 7.24 1.83 7.76
N ASP A 29 6.16 2.48 7.29
CA ASP A 29 5.10 1.90 6.46
C ASP A 29 4.53 0.60 7.03
N THR A 30 4.47 0.54 8.36
CA THR A 30 3.95 -0.63 9.09
C THR A 30 2.43 -0.74 9.00
N VAL A 31 1.74 0.35 8.65
CA VAL A 31 0.32 0.39 8.33
C VAL A 31 0.12 1.37 7.19
N LEU A 32 -0.58 0.93 6.14
CA LEU A 32 -1.16 1.80 5.13
C LEU A 32 -2.62 2.05 5.47
N THR A 33 -3.07 3.28 5.30
CA THR A 33 -4.47 3.66 5.52
C THR A 33 -4.91 4.51 4.36
N CYS A 34 -5.90 4.04 3.61
CA CYS A 34 -6.51 4.79 2.54
C CYS A 34 -7.87 5.31 2.98
N LEU A 35 -8.10 6.60 2.82
CA LEU A 35 -9.27 7.32 3.35
C LEU A 35 -9.89 8.22 2.29
N ARG A 36 -11.14 8.60 2.52
CA ARG A 36 -11.84 9.70 1.84
C ARG A 36 -12.72 10.44 2.84
N ASP A 37 -12.95 11.72 2.55
CA ASP A 37 -13.99 12.55 3.19
C ASP A 37 -14.04 12.42 4.72
N LEU A 38 -12.87 12.52 5.38
CA LEU A 38 -12.78 12.37 6.82
C LEU A 38 -13.16 13.69 7.51
N ASP A 39 -14.33 13.71 8.16
CA ASP A 39 -14.88 14.90 8.82
C ASP A 39 -14.71 14.86 10.37
N GLY A 40 -13.82 14.00 10.87
CA GLY A 40 -13.61 13.80 12.31
C GLY A 40 -12.86 12.51 12.67
N PRO A 41 -12.88 12.06 13.93
CA PRO A 41 -12.29 10.78 14.32
C PRO A 41 -13.09 9.60 13.74
N LEU A 42 -12.39 8.48 13.54
CA LEU A 42 -13.04 7.21 13.18
C LEU A 42 -13.87 6.69 14.35
N GLU A 43 -15.07 6.20 14.05
CA GLU A 43 -15.99 5.60 15.01
C GLU A 43 -15.68 4.12 15.24
N ALA A 44 -15.20 3.42 14.21
CA ALA A 44 -14.89 2.00 14.27
C ALA A 44 -13.83 1.56 13.27
N ARG A 45 -13.19 0.41 13.57
CA ARG A 45 -12.31 -0.34 12.67
C ARG A 45 -12.76 -1.79 12.65
N ILE A 46 -13.17 -2.30 11.49
CA ILE A 46 -13.77 -3.63 11.33
C ILE A 46 -12.81 -4.51 10.55
N GLY A 47 -12.23 -5.53 11.20
CA GLY A 47 -11.37 -6.51 10.52
C GLY A 47 -12.18 -7.40 9.55
N ILE A 48 -11.74 -7.50 8.30
CA ILE A 48 -12.41 -8.31 7.26
C ILE A 48 -11.53 -9.46 6.73
N ALA A 49 -10.22 -9.36 6.93
CA ALA A 49 -9.23 -10.38 6.63
C ALA A 49 -8.03 -10.17 7.57
N PRO A 50 -7.05 -11.11 7.62
CA PRO A 50 -5.78 -10.86 8.30
C PRO A 50 -5.19 -9.52 7.85
N ASP A 51 -4.82 -8.69 8.82
CA ASP A 51 -4.20 -7.37 8.63
C ASP A 51 -5.02 -6.31 7.87
N VAL A 52 -6.18 -6.66 7.33
CA VAL A 52 -7.08 -5.76 6.60
C VAL A 52 -8.29 -5.38 7.45
N ALA A 53 -8.52 -4.08 7.57
CA ALA A 53 -9.71 -3.56 8.23
C ALA A 53 -10.39 -2.46 7.42
N LEU A 54 -11.71 -2.40 7.49
CA LEU A 54 -12.54 -1.30 7.01
C LEU A 54 -12.63 -0.21 8.08
N LEU A 55 -12.66 1.05 7.64
CA LEU A 55 -12.69 2.21 8.52
C LEU A 55 -14.08 2.86 8.52
N VAL A 56 -14.63 2.92 9.73
CA VAL A 56 -15.94 3.41 10.20
C VAL A 56 -16.09 4.93 10.41
N GLN A 57 -16.86 5.70 9.66
CA GLN A 57 -17.31 7.02 10.13
C GLN A 57 -18.75 7.31 9.72
N HIS A 58 -19.54 7.86 10.65
CA HIS A 58 -20.97 8.14 10.47
C HIS A 58 -21.74 6.94 9.91
N GLY A 59 -21.43 5.74 10.43
CA GLY A 59 -22.03 4.47 9.98
C GLY A 59 -21.69 4.05 8.55
N THR A 60 -20.76 4.73 7.87
CA THR A 60 -20.34 4.44 6.48
C THR A 60 -18.87 4.04 6.42
N VAL A 61 -18.52 3.17 5.46
CA VAL A 61 -17.12 2.83 5.20
C VAL A 61 -16.44 3.98 4.45
N VAL A 62 -15.50 4.64 5.11
CA VAL A 62 -14.74 5.79 4.59
C VAL A 62 -13.34 5.41 4.11
N GLY A 63 -12.96 4.14 4.24
CA GLY A 63 -11.64 3.69 3.84
C GLY A 63 -11.27 2.31 4.34
N TRP A 64 -9.98 2.01 4.24
CA TRP A 64 -9.40 0.75 4.68
C TRP A 64 -8.01 0.95 5.24
N SER A 65 -7.55 0.01 6.05
CA SER A 65 -6.16 -0.07 6.50
C SER A 65 -5.59 -1.46 6.29
N LEU A 66 -4.32 -1.52 5.89
CA LEU A 66 -3.53 -2.73 5.74
C LEU A 66 -2.33 -2.68 6.70
N THR A 67 -2.24 -3.65 7.59
CA THR A 67 -1.09 -3.83 8.49
C THR A 67 -0.01 -4.64 7.80
N ASP A 68 1.24 -4.27 8.03
CA ASP A 68 2.44 -4.90 7.47
C ASP A 68 2.36 -5.15 5.94
N PRO A 69 2.16 -4.10 5.13
CA PRO A 69 1.93 -4.20 3.69
C PRO A 69 3.00 -4.99 2.94
N VAL A 70 4.25 -4.98 3.42
CA VAL A 70 5.36 -5.74 2.82
C VAL A 70 5.03 -7.24 2.73
N ARG A 71 4.28 -7.80 3.69
CA ARG A 71 3.87 -9.21 3.65
C ARG A 71 3.09 -9.56 2.39
N TYR A 72 2.33 -8.61 1.88
CA TYR A 72 1.36 -8.77 0.81
C TYR A 72 1.87 -8.29 -0.55
N LEU A 73 3.18 -8.05 -0.69
CA LEU A 73 3.81 -7.82 -1.98
C LEU A 73 3.85 -9.11 -2.78
N THR A 74 3.05 -9.15 -3.84
CA THR A 74 2.95 -10.30 -4.75
C THR A 74 2.95 -9.83 -6.20
N THR A 75 3.50 -10.64 -7.09
CA THR A 75 3.28 -10.50 -8.53
C THR A 75 1.97 -11.19 -8.90
N ALA A 76 1.11 -10.50 -9.68
CA ALA A 76 -0.20 -11.00 -10.09
C ALA A 76 -1.08 -11.50 -8.92
N PHE A 77 -2.01 -12.42 -9.18
CA PHE A 77 -2.91 -13.02 -8.19
C PHE A 77 -2.28 -14.23 -7.49
N ALA A 78 -1.09 -14.05 -6.91
CA ALA A 78 -0.40 -15.08 -6.15
C ALA A 78 -0.70 -14.98 -4.64
N ALA A 79 -0.56 -16.09 -3.92
CA ALA A 79 -0.59 -16.06 -2.46
C ALA A 79 0.65 -15.33 -1.93
N PRO A 80 0.53 -14.54 -0.85
CA PRO A 80 1.68 -13.93 -0.19
C PRO A 80 2.70 -14.96 0.29
N ASP A 81 4.00 -14.62 0.20
CA ASP A 81 5.06 -15.47 0.73
C ASP A 81 4.92 -15.60 2.26
N PRO A 82 4.86 -16.82 2.82
CA PRO A 82 4.71 -17.02 4.27
C PRO A 82 5.95 -16.61 5.07
N ALA A 83 7.13 -16.52 4.46
CA ALA A 83 8.36 -16.11 5.13
C ALA A 83 8.26 -14.65 5.61
N PRO A 84 8.83 -14.33 6.78
CA PRO A 84 8.88 -12.95 7.26
C PRO A 84 9.66 -12.07 6.27
N PRO A 85 9.21 -10.84 5.99
CA PRO A 85 9.93 -9.97 5.08
C PRO A 85 11.33 -9.61 5.56
N ALA A 86 12.28 -9.54 4.63
CA ALA A 86 13.62 -9.09 4.94
C ALA A 86 13.63 -7.59 5.30
N PRO A 87 14.47 -7.13 6.25
CA PRO A 87 14.58 -5.71 6.60
C PRO A 87 14.88 -4.81 5.39
N ALA A 88 15.70 -5.27 4.45
CA ALA A 88 16.03 -4.55 3.22
C ALA A 88 14.79 -4.33 2.33
N THR A 89 13.90 -5.32 2.21
CA THR A 89 12.64 -5.19 1.46
C THR A 89 11.72 -4.13 2.04
N ARG A 90 11.72 -3.98 3.38
CA ARG A 90 10.92 -2.93 4.04
C ARG A 90 11.38 -1.54 3.62
N LEU A 91 12.69 -1.31 3.57
CA LEU A 91 13.25 -0.04 3.10
C LEU A 91 12.91 0.22 1.63
N LEU A 92 13.01 -0.81 0.79
CA LEU A 92 12.66 -0.72 -0.63
C LEU A 92 11.17 -0.43 -0.83
N LEU A 93 10.28 -0.97 0.01
CA LEU A 93 8.86 -0.59 -0.02
C LEU A 93 8.69 0.90 0.33
N THR A 94 9.33 1.38 1.39
CA THR A 94 9.25 2.80 1.79
C THR A 94 9.68 3.73 0.67
N GLU A 95 10.81 3.44 0.04
CA GLU A 95 11.31 4.23 -1.10
C GLU A 95 10.39 4.15 -2.32
N SER A 96 9.79 2.98 -2.57
CA SER A 96 8.80 2.81 -3.64
C SER A 96 7.54 3.64 -3.37
N LEU A 97 7.01 3.60 -2.14
CA LEU A 97 5.84 4.38 -1.72
C LEU A 97 6.10 5.88 -1.80
N ASP A 98 7.29 6.35 -1.44
CA ASP A 98 7.67 7.75 -1.63
C ASP A 98 7.60 8.15 -3.10
N LEU A 99 8.11 7.33 -4.02
CA LEU A 99 8.12 7.62 -5.46
C LEU A 99 6.74 7.62 -6.10
N ILE A 100 5.82 6.79 -5.62
CA ILE A 100 4.46 6.70 -6.17
C ILE A 100 3.46 7.63 -5.46
N THR A 101 3.92 8.46 -4.53
CA THR A 101 3.09 9.45 -3.85
C THR A 101 3.55 10.87 -4.15
N THR A 102 2.60 11.82 -4.15
CA THR A 102 2.90 13.24 -4.27
C THR A 102 3.67 13.72 -3.03
N PRO A 103 4.70 14.58 -3.18
CA PRO A 103 5.06 15.33 -4.39
C PRO A 103 5.99 14.62 -5.37
N LEU A 104 6.68 13.55 -4.94
CA LEU A 104 7.77 12.98 -5.73
C LEU A 104 7.27 12.34 -7.04
N LEU A 105 6.06 11.78 -7.05
CA LEU A 105 5.43 11.30 -8.29
C LEU A 105 5.29 12.42 -9.33
N ASP A 106 4.95 13.64 -8.91
CA ASP A 106 4.82 14.77 -9.83
C ASP A 106 6.19 15.20 -10.37
N GLU A 107 7.23 15.18 -9.54
CA GLU A 107 8.62 15.43 -10.00
C GLU A 107 9.09 14.38 -11.02
N VAL A 108 8.73 13.11 -10.84
CA VAL A 108 9.02 12.04 -11.82
C VAL A 108 8.28 12.32 -13.13
N LYS A 109 7.00 12.68 -13.07
CA LYS A 109 6.19 13.02 -14.25
C LYS A 109 6.73 14.25 -14.99
N ASP A 110 7.22 15.23 -14.25
CA ASP A 110 7.88 16.43 -14.77
C ASP A 110 9.33 16.18 -15.23
N ARG A 111 9.80 14.92 -15.13
CA ARG A 111 11.16 14.49 -15.51
C ARG A 111 12.27 15.28 -14.81
N ALA A 112 12.04 15.65 -13.55
CA ALA A 112 13.05 16.33 -12.74
C ALA A 112 14.30 15.43 -12.60
N PRO A 113 15.53 15.94 -12.86
CA PRO A 113 16.73 15.10 -12.89
C PRO A 113 16.97 14.31 -11.60
N THR A 114 16.78 14.94 -10.44
CA THR A 114 16.96 14.32 -9.13
C THR A 114 15.95 13.22 -8.87
N ALA A 115 14.70 13.38 -9.32
CA ALA A 115 13.66 12.38 -9.18
C ALA A 115 13.92 11.18 -10.10
N LEU A 116 14.38 11.42 -11.34
CA LEU A 116 14.77 10.36 -12.26
C LEU A 116 16.01 9.60 -11.77
N ASP A 117 17.00 10.27 -11.20
CA ASP A 117 18.17 9.62 -10.61
C ASP A 117 17.78 8.74 -9.42
N ARG A 118 16.86 9.21 -8.56
CA ARG A 118 16.31 8.41 -7.47
C ARG A 118 15.52 7.20 -7.98
N LEU A 119 14.71 7.38 -9.01
CA LEU A 119 13.94 6.30 -9.64
C LEU A 119 14.88 5.22 -10.23
N ARG A 120 15.92 5.61 -10.97
CA ARG A 120 16.94 4.68 -11.52
C ARG A 120 17.73 3.98 -10.42
N ALA A 121 18.08 4.69 -9.35
CA ALA A 121 18.80 4.10 -8.22
C ALA A 121 17.95 3.03 -7.52
N LEU A 122 16.64 3.30 -7.31
CA LEU A 122 15.73 2.31 -6.73
C LEU A 122 15.54 1.10 -7.64
N ASP A 123 15.33 1.31 -8.94
CA ASP A 123 15.23 0.24 -9.94
C ASP A 123 16.47 -0.65 -9.92
N GLN A 124 17.67 -0.06 -9.86
CA GLN A 124 18.91 -0.81 -9.74
C GLN A 124 19.02 -1.56 -8.40
N ALA A 125 18.62 -0.93 -7.28
CA ALA A 125 18.64 -1.57 -5.96
C ALA A 125 17.73 -2.82 -5.95
N LEU A 126 16.51 -2.70 -6.48
CA LEU A 126 15.55 -3.80 -6.64
C LEU A 126 16.12 -4.94 -7.49
N ARG A 127 16.77 -4.64 -8.62
CA ARG A 127 17.41 -5.68 -9.47
C ARG A 127 18.56 -6.41 -8.79
N THR A 128 19.29 -5.73 -7.90
CA THR A 128 20.43 -6.32 -7.20
C THR A 128 20.07 -7.03 -5.90
N GLN A 129 18.82 -6.89 -5.46
CA GLN A 129 18.33 -7.46 -4.22
C GLN A 129 18.21 -8.98 -4.34
N ARG A 130 18.96 -9.70 -3.50
CA ARG A 130 19.00 -11.17 -3.50
C ARG A 130 18.10 -11.81 -2.46
N GLU A 131 17.90 -11.11 -1.35
CA GLU A 131 16.98 -11.55 -0.31
C GLU A 131 15.55 -11.23 -0.73
N ASP A 132 14.60 -12.11 -0.36
CA ASP A 132 13.18 -11.80 -0.49
C ASP A 132 12.76 -11.44 -1.94
N HIS A 133 13.37 -12.13 -2.91
CA HIS A 133 13.25 -11.83 -4.34
C HIS A 133 11.80 -11.77 -4.83
N HIS A 134 10.90 -12.62 -4.31
CA HIS A 134 9.49 -12.60 -4.68
C HIS A 134 8.82 -11.23 -4.43
N ARG A 135 9.15 -10.59 -3.30
CA ARG A 135 8.63 -9.26 -2.97
C ARG A 135 9.37 -8.16 -3.72
N ALA A 136 10.68 -8.31 -3.88
CA ALA A 136 11.48 -7.39 -4.68
C ALA A 136 11.00 -7.35 -6.14
N ASP A 137 10.65 -8.49 -6.73
CA ASP A 137 10.11 -8.60 -8.10
C ASP A 137 8.74 -7.89 -8.22
N ALA A 138 7.90 -7.98 -7.19
CA ALA A 138 6.62 -7.27 -7.16
C ALA A 138 6.81 -5.74 -7.19
N LEU A 139 7.76 -5.21 -6.40
CA LEU A 139 8.13 -3.80 -6.43
C LEU A 139 8.79 -3.42 -7.76
N LEU A 140 9.67 -4.28 -8.29
CA LEU A 140 10.36 -4.06 -9.56
C LEU A 140 9.38 -3.95 -10.73
N SER A 141 8.30 -4.74 -10.74
CA SER A 141 7.26 -4.62 -11.76
C SER A 141 6.62 -3.23 -11.80
N LEU A 142 6.39 -2.63 -10.64
CA LEU A 142 5.82 -1.28 -10.53
C LEU A 142 6.85 -0.22 -10.94
N ILE A 143 8.04 -0.26 -10.35
CA ILE A 143 9.10 0.74 -10.56
C ILE A 143 9.65 0.67 -11.99
N GLY A 144 9.80 -0.53 -12.57
CA GLY A 144 10.23 -0.73 -13.94
C GLY A 144 9.29 -0.06 -14.94
N SER A 145 7.98 -0.13 -14.71
CA SER A 145 6.98 0.56 -15.55
C SER A 145 7.19 2.08 -15.53
N LEU A 146 7.47 2.67 -14.36
CA LEU A 146 7.76 4.11 -14.26
C LEU A 146 9.09 4.49 -14.93
N VAL A 147 10.12 3.64 -14.84
CA VAL A 147 11.40 3.86 -15.54
C VAL A 147 11.20 3.87 -17.06
N GLU A 148 10.43 2.91 -17.58
CA GLU A 148 10.11 2.83 -19.00
C GLU A 148 9.36 4.08 -19.49
N ASP A 149 8.38 4.55 -18.72
CA ASP A 149 7.55 5.69 -19.10
C ASP A 149 8.30 7.04 -19.01
N TYR A 150 9.18 7.23 -18.01
CA TYR A 150 9.72 8.54 -17.66
C TYR A 150 11.25 8.68 -17.73
N ALA A 151 12.03 7.60 -17.57
CA ALA A 151 13.48 7.68 -17.37
C ALA A 151 14.33 7.21 -18.56
N ASN A 152 13.75 6.56 -19.57
CA ASN A 152 14.42 6.03 -20.76
C ASN A 152 14.32 6.95 -22.00
N GLY A 153 13.79 8.17 -21.84
CA GLY A 153 13.61 9.16 -22.91
C GLY A 153 14.68 10.24 -22.97
#